data_AF-A0A519VBB3-F1
#
_entry.id   AF-A0A519VBB3-F1
#
_cell.length_a   1.000
_cell.length_b   1.000
_cell.length_c   1.000
_cell.angle_alpha   90.00
_cell.angle_beta   90.00
_cell.angle_gamma   90.00
#
_symmetry.space_group_name_H-M   'P 1'
#
loop_
_entity.id
_entity.type
_entity.pdbx_description
1 polymer ?
#
loop_
_entity_poly.entity_id
_entity_poly.type
_entity_poly.pdbx_seq_one_letter_code
_entity_poly.pdbx_strand_id
1 'polypeptide(L)'
;MAKNIYFASDFHLGSPTYLESRKREEHIVSWLNFIEPNCSELFLMGDVFDFWFEYKTVVPKGFIRLQGKLAQMSDSGIKIYFFKGNHDMWVNDYFTEEMGIEIVSDELIIERNNKKFYLHHGDGLGPGDAKYKFLRKIFRNPFCQWAFSMLPPRIGLFIANGWSGSSRVASNKKEEFLGEENEWLAIYAKEQLAKQHFDYFIFG
;
A
#
# COMPACT_ATOMS: atom_id res chain seq x y z
N MET A 1 -0.12 -13.62 -26.07
CA MET A 1 0.94 -12.68 -25.62
C MET A 1 1.48 -13.19 -24.30
N ALA A 2 2.76 -12.98 -23.99
CA ALA A 2 3.29 -13.30 -22.66
C ALA A 2 2.54 -12.45 -21.61
N LYS A 3 2.14 -13.06 -20.50
CA LYS A 3 1.52 -12.34 -19.38
C LYS A 3 2.60 -11.94 -18.38
N ASN A 4 2.54 -10.70 -17.93
CA ASN A 4 3.50 -10.03 -17.06
C ASN A 4 2.92 -9.84 -15.66
N ILE A 5 3.82 -9.68 -14.69
CA ILE A 5 3.49 -9.29 -13.33
C ILE A 5 3.92 -7.84 -13.13
N TYR A 6 3.04 -7.02 -12.55
CA TYR A 6 3.29 -5.60 -12.29
C TYR A 6 3.28 -5.30 -10.80
N PHE A 7 4.20 -4.44 -10.37
CA PHE A 7 4.29 -3.92 -9.01
C PHE A 7 4.20 -2.40 -9.07
N ALA A 8 3.42 -1.80 -8.18
CA ALA A 8 3.33 -0.35 -8.03
C ALA A 8 2.93 0.01 -6.59
N SER A 9 3.35 1.18 -6.11
CA SER A 9 3.14 1.66 -4.75
C SER A 9 3.05 3.18 -4.70
N ASP A 10 2.79 3.71 -3.51
CA ASP A 10 3.04 5.12 -3.17
C ASP A 10 2.35 6.11 -4.11
N PHE A 11 1.11 5.77 -4.47
CA PHE A 11 0.27 6.68 -5.25
C PHE A 11 -0.18 7.85 -4.39
N HIS A 12 -0.42 7.67 -3.10
CA HIS A 12 -0.86 8.74 -2.16
C HIS A 12 -2.06 9.55 -2.70
N LEU A 13 -3.07 8.85 -3.22
CA LEU A 13 -4.29 9.49 -3.72
C LEU A 13 -5.05 10.18 -2.58
N GLY A 14 -5.37 11.45 -2.76
CA GLY A 14 -5.96 12.35 -1.75
C GLY A 14 -5.10 13.58 -1.47
N SER A 15 -3.82 13.56 -1.85
CA SER A 15 -2.84 14.59 -1.55
C SER A 15 -2.19 15.23 -2.81
N PRO A 16 -1.69 16.47 -2.72
CA PRO A 16 -1.89 17.43 -1.63
C PRO A 16 -3.23 18.18 -1.74
N THR A 17 -3.83 18.16 -2.93
CA THR A 17 -5.12 18.78 -3.23
C THR A 17 -5.94 17.85 -4.10
N TYR A 18 -7.25 18.08 -4.15
CA TYR A 18 -8.13 17.31 -5.03
C TYR A 18 -7.68 17.34 -6.50
N LEU A 19 -7.28 18.50 -7.01
CA LEU A 19 -6.91 18.65 -8.43
C LEU A 19 -5.62 17.89 -8.75
N GLU A 20 -4.60 17.98 -7.89
CA GLU A 20 -3.34 17.26 -8.09
C GLU A 20 -3.52 15.75 -7.90
N SER A 21 -4.32 15.33 -6.92
CA SER A 21 -4.70 13.93 -6.76
C SER A 21 -5.48 13.40 -7.97
N ARG A 22 -6.35 14.21 -8.57
CA ARG A 22 -7.13 13.82 -9.76
C ARG A 22 -6.25 13.60 -10.98
N LYS A 23 -5.29 14.50 -11.23
CA LYS A 23 -4.29 14.32 -12.30
C LYS A 23 -3.49 13.03 -12.10
N ARG A 24 -3.06 12.76 -10.87
CA ARG A 24 -2.34 11.53 -10.53
C ARG A 24 -3.19 10.29 -10.77
N GLU A 25 -4.45 10.31 -10.34
CA GLU A 25 -5.39 9.21 -10.58
C GLU A 25 -5.64 8.98 -12.08
N GLU A 26 -5.64 10.04 -12.92
CA GLU A 26 -5.71 9.90 -14.39
C GLU A 26 -4.48 9.20 -14.95
N HIS A 27 -3.28 9.57 -14.50
CA HIS A 27 -2.04 8.92 -14.92
C HIS A 27 -2.01 7.44 -14.53
N ILE A 28 -2.42 7.12 -13.30
CA ILE A 28 -2.49 5.74 -12.81
C ILE A 28 -3.48 4.93 -13.64
N VAL A 29 -4.70 5.43 -13.86
CA VAL A 29 -5.70 4.73 -14.68
C VAL A 29 -5.23 4.56 -16.13
N SER A 30 -4.56 5.56 -16.69
CA SER A 30 -3.96 5.46 -18.03
C SER A 30 -2.89 4.35 -18.09
N TRP A 31 -2.03 4.28 -17.08
CA TRP A 31 -1.04 3.20 -16.94
C TRP A 31 -1.71 1.83 -16.78
N LEU A 32 -2.76 1.72 -15.96
CA LEU A 32 -3.53 0.48 -15.79
C LEU A 32 -4.13 0.01 -17.13
N ASN A 33 -4.71 0.91 -17.92
CA ASN A 33 -5.20 0.59 -19.27
C ASN A 33 -4.08 0.11 -20.20
N PHE A 34 -2.88 0.69 -20.06
CA PHE A 34 -1.73 0.30 -20.87
C PHE A 34 -1.22 -1.11 -20.54
N ILE A 35 -1.17 -1.48 -19.26
CA ILE A 35 -0.68 -2.80 -18.83
C ILE A 35 -1.74 -3.91 -18.91
N GLU A 36 -3.02 -3.57 -18.87
CA GLU A 36 -4.10 -4.56 -18.80
C GLU A 36 -4.01 -5.68 -19.87
N PRO A 37 -3.74 -5.40 -21.17
CA PRO A 37 -3.73 -6.46 -22.19
C PRO A 37 -2.70 -7.57 -21.97
N ASN A 38 -1.66 -7.32 -21.17
CA ASN A 38 -0.62 -8.30 -20.85
C ASN A 38 -0.41 -8.50 -19.35
N CYS A 39 -1.27 -7.98 -18.48
CA CYS A 39 -1.17 -8.14 -17.03
C CYS A 39 -1.81 -9.47 -16.59
N SER A 40 -1.04 -10.36 -15.94
CA SER A 40 -1.61 -11.51 -15.21
C SER A 40 -1.88 -11.19 -13.75
N GLU A 41 -0.98 -10.44 -13.12
CA GLU A 41 -1.03 -10.14 -11.69
C GLU A 41 -0.57 -8.70 -11.46
N LEU A 42 -1.31 -7.98 -10.61
CA LEU A 42 -1.00 -6.62 -10.18
C LEU A 42 -0.81 -6.63 -8.66
N PHE A 43 0.35 -6.15 -8.22
CA PHE A 43 0.68 -5.99 -6.81
C PHE A 43 0.74 -4.50 -6.49
N LEU A 44 -0.23 -4.02 -5.71
CA LEU A 44 -0.27 -2.68 -5.15
C LEU A 44 0.43 -2.71 -3.78
N MET A 45 1.70 -2.33 -3.74
CA MET A 45 2.62 -2.55 -2.62
C MET A 45 2.49 -1.49 -1.50
N GLY A 46 1.25 -1.08 -1.19
CA GLY A 46 0.94 -0.12 -0.13
C GLY A 46 0.91 1.34 -0.56
N ASP A 47 0.32 2.17 0.31
CA ASP A 47 0.23 3.63 0.16
C ASP A 47 -0.42 4.08 -1.17
N VAL A 48 -1.44 3.33 -1.59
CA VAL A 48 -2.29 3.67 -2.75
C VAL A 48 -3.09 4.93 -2.45
N PHE A 49 -3.61 5.03 -1.22
CA PHE A 49 -4.35 6.21 -0.75
C PHE A 49 -3.53 6.96 0.28
N ASP A 50 -3.63 8.29 0.24
CA ASP A 50 -3.05 9.17 1.24
C ASP A 50 -3.63 8.94 2.64
N PHE A 51 -4.87 8.45 2.66
CA PHE A 51 -5.51 7.95 3.86
C PHE A 51 -6.68 7.04 3.51
N TRP A 52 -6.76 5.86 4.14
CA TRP A 52 -7.93 4.99 4.05
C TRP A 52 -8.31 4.41 5.40
N PHE A 53 -9.58 4.52 5.77
CA PHE A 53 -10.16 3.87 6.94
C PHE A 53 -11.54 3.32 6.61
N GLU A 54 -11.71 2.02 6.79
CA GLU A 54 -12.99 1.34 6.59
C GLU A 54 -13.79 1.37 7.89
N TYR A 55 -14.83 2.19 7.92
CA TYR A 55 -15.88 2.04 8.92
C TYR A 55 -16.80 0.90 8.49
N LYS A 56 -17.51 0.31 9.46
CA LYS A 56 -18.43 -0.81 9.24
C LYS A 56 -19.39 -0.66 8.04
N THR A 57 -19.81 0.57 7.73
CA THR A 57 -20.75 0.85 6.63
C THR A 57 -20.33 2.05 5.78
N VAL A 58 -19.12 2.58 5.98
CA VAL A 58 -18.68 3.82 5.31
C VAL A 58 -17.20 3.69 4.95
N VAL A 59 -16.90 3.95 3.68
CA VAL A 59 -15.54 4.12 3.19
C VAL A 59 -15.29 5.57 2.78
N PRO A 60 -14.03 6.03 2.69
CA PRO A 60 -13.72 7.37 2.23
C PRO A 60 -14.27 7.63 0.82
N LYS A 61 -14.86 8.81 0.62
CA LYS A 61 -15.36 9.22 -0.70
C LYS A 61 -14.21 9.55 -1.65
N GLY A 62 -14.34 9.17 -2.93
CA GLY A 62 -13.40 9.53 -3.99
C GLY A 62 -12.82 8.33 -4.72
N PHE A 63 -11.81 8.57 -5.55
CA PHE A 63 -11.00 7.55 -6.23
C PHE A 63 -11.79 6.53 -7.07
N ILE A 64 -13.01 6.88 -7.45
CA ILE A 64 -13.94 5.95 -8.09
C ILE A 64 -13.45 5.46 -9.45
N ARG A 65 -12.59 6.23 -10.13
CA ARG A 65 -12.04 5.80 -11.43
C ARG A 65 -10.97 4.75 -11.24
N LEU A 66 -10.10 4.92 -10.23
CA LEU A 66 -9.17 3.86 -9.85
C LEU A 66 -9.94 2.61 -9.40
N GLN A 67 -10.88 2.76 -8.46
CA GLN A 67 -11.67 1.63 -7.95
C GLN A 67 -12.41 0.90 -9.07
N GLY A 68 -13.14 1.63 -9.91
CA GLY A 68 -13.83 1.04 -11.07
C GLY A 68 -12.87 0.35 -12.05
N LYS A 69 -11.66 0.89 -12.24
CA LYS A 69 -10.64 0.25 -13.09
C LYS A 69 -10.12 -1.05 -12.48
N LEU A 70 -9.83 -1.06 -11.18
CA LEU A 70 -9.36 -2.25 -10.47
C LEU A 70 -10.43 -3.35 -10.43
N ALA A 71 -11.69 -2.98 -10.16
CA ALA A 71 -12.83 -3.90 -10.23
C ALA A 71 -12.92 -4.55 -11.62
N GLN A 72 -12.92 -3.73 -12.67
CA GLN A 72 -12.99 -4.21 -14.05
C GLN A 72 -11.83 -5.14 -14.44
N MET A 73 -10.60 -4.83 -13.99
CA MET A 73 -9.45 -5.69 -14.19
C MET A 73 -9.61 -7.03 -13.45
N SER A 74 -10.05 -6.98 -12.19
CA SER A 74 -10.31 -8.18 -11.37
C SER A 74 -11.38 -9.08 -12.00
N ASP A 75 -12.50 -8.49 -12.45
CA ASP A 75 -13.60 -9.19 -13.14
C ASP A 75 -13.13 -9.86 -14.45
N SER A 76 -12.14 -9.28 -15.12
CA SER A 76 -11.51 -9.87 -16.31
C SER A 76 -10.58 -11.06 -16.00
N GLY A 77 -10.37 -11.38 -14.73
CA GLY A 77 -9.53 -12.48 -14.24
C GLY A 77 -8.08 -12.09 -13.94
N ILE A 78 -7.76 -10.80 -13.85
CA ILE A 78 -6.43 -10.34 -13.38
C ILE A 78 -6.41 -10.46 -11.85
N LYS A 79 -5.42 -11.17 -11.31
CA LYS A 79 -5.26 -11.23 -9.84
C LYS A 79 -4.68 -9.92 -9.34
N ILE A 80 -5.32 -9.32 -8.34
CA ILE A 80 -4.85 -8.07 -7.75
C ILE A 80 -4.59 -8.30 -6.27
N TYR A 81 -3.39 -7.93 -5.83
CA TYR A 81 -2.96 -7.95 -4.45
C TYR A 81 -2.81 -6.51 -3.97
N PHE A 82 -3.34 -6.20 -2.78
CA PHE A 82 -3.23 -4.89 -2.16
C PHE A 82 -2.55 -5.06 -0.81
N PHE A 83 -1.31 -4.59 -0.71
CA PHE A 83 -0.58 -4.55 0.55
C PHE A 83 -1.05 -3.37 1.37
N LYS A 84 -1.24 -3.57 2.66
CA LYS A 84 -1.49 -2.48 3.60
C LYS A 84 -0.21 -1.66 3.74
N GLY A 85 -0.28 -0.37 3.41
CA GLY A 85 0.76 0.60 3.68
C GLY A 85 0.59 1.27 5.04
N ASN A 86 1.40 2.29 5.31
CA ASN A 86 1.25 3.09 6.53
C ASN A 86 0.16 4.16 6.43
N HIS A 87 -0.26 4.55 5.23
CA HIS A 87 -1.36 5.50 5.00
C HIS A 87 -2.72 4.81 4.85
N ASP A 88 -2.75 3.56 4.37
CA ASP A 88 -3.94 2.76 4.13
C ASP A 88 -3.97 1.47 4.95
N MET A 89 -3.34 1.48 6.14
CA MET A 89 -3.26 0.33 7.06
C MET A 89 -4.62 -0.19 7.56
N TRP A 90 -5.68 0.60 7.39
CA TRP A 90 -7.05 0.29 7.83
C TRP A 90 -7.98 -0.08 6.68
N VAL A 91 -7.40 -0.47 5.53
CA VAL A 91 -8.10 -1.33 4.55
C VAL A 91 -8.38 -2.68 5.23
N ASN A 92 -9.59 -3.21 5.07
CA ASN A 92 -10.00 -4.46 5.66
C ASN A 92 -10.52 -5.43 4.59
N ASP A 93 -11.82 -5.50 4.38
CA ASP A 93 -12.49 -6.46 3.51
C ASP A 93 -13.25 -5.78 2.36
N TYR A 94 -13.44 -4.45 2.38
CA TYR A 94 -14.22 -3.76 1.35
C TYR A 94 -13.72 -4.05 -0.08
N PHE A 95 -12.41 -3.96 -0.33
CA PHE A 95 -11.86 -4.26 -1.66
C PHE A 95 -11.89 -5.75 -2.01
N THR A 96 -11.86 -6.63 -1.01
CA THR A 96 -12.03 -8.07 -1.24
C THR A 96 -13.47 -8.40 -1.59
N GLU A 97 -14.44 -7.87 -0.85
CA GLU A 97 -15.86 -8.15 -1.03
C GLU A 97 -16.41 -7.51 -2.32
N GLU A 98 -16.06 -6.25 -2.60
CA GLU A 98 -16.62 -5.52 -3.75
C GLU A 98 -15.87 -5.76 -5.05
N MET A 99 -14.58 -6.10 -5.00
CA MET A 99 -13.72 -6.17 -6.18
C MET A 99 -12.91 -7.46 -6.30
N GLY A 100 -13.00 -8.40 -5.35
CA GLY A 100 -12.21 -9.64 -5.38
C GLY A 100 -10.70 -9.43 -5.22
N ILE A 101 -10.27 -8.29 -4.68
CA ILE A 101 -8.85 -7.95 -4.46
C ILE A 101 -8.35 -8.62 -3.19
N GLU A 102 -7.19 -9.27 -3.25
CA GLU A 102 -6.57 -9.93 -2.09
C GLU A 102 -5.81 -8.91 -1.23
N ILE A 103 -6.28 -8.70 0.01
CA ILE A 103 -5.59 -7.80 0.95
C ILE A 103 -4.47 -8.54 1.68
N VAL A 104 -3.24 -8.02 1.54
CA VAL A 104 -2.04 -8.53 2.21
C VAL A 104 -1.67 -7.60 3.36
N SER A 105 -1.69 -8.13 4.59
CA SER A 105 -1.45 -7.30 5.78
C SER A 105 0.02 -7.16 6.17
N ASP A 106 0.87 -8.12 5.81
CA ASP A 106 2.29 -8.16 6.15
C ASP A 106 3.11 -8.61 4.92
N GLU A 107 3.90 -9.68 5.00
CA GLU A 107 4.64 -10.23 3.88
C GLU A 107 3.83 -11.23 3.05
N LEU A 108 4.13 -11.29 1.75
CA LEU A 108 3.70 -12.35 0.86
C LEU A 108 4.92 -12.94 0.17
N ILE A 109 5.12 -14.24 0.34
CA ILE A 109 6.18 -14.99 -0.33
C ILE A 109 5.56 -15.75 -1.49
N ILE A 110 5.99 -15.46 -2.71
CA ILE A 110 5.52 -16.14 -3.91
C ILE A 110 6.67 -16.75 -4.71
N GLU A 111 6.34 -17.78 -5.49
CA GLU A 111 7.25 -18.34 -6.49
C GLU A 111 6.63 -18.18 -7.89
N ARG A 112 7.40 -17.63 -8.82
CA ARG A 112 7.02 -17.44 -10.23
C ARG A 112 8.21 -17.75 -11.10
N ASN A 113 8.04 -18.58 -12.12
CA ASN A 113 9.12 -18.95 -13.05
C ASN A 113 10.40 -19.44 -12.32
N ASN A 114 10.25 -20.28 -11.28
CA ASN A 114 11.33 -20.78 -10.41
C ASN A 114 12.14 -19.66 -9.72
N LYS A 115 11.54 -18.49 -9.54
CA LYS A 115 12.09 -17.36 -8.80
C LYS A 115 11.24 -17.08 -7.59
N LYS A 116 11.89 -16.94 -6.44
CA LYS A 116 11.22 -16.70 -5.17
C LYS A 116 11.28 -15.23 -4.78
N PHE A 117 10.13 -14.65 -4.54
CA PHE A 117 9.94 -13.24 -4.23
C PHE A 117 9.51 -13.08 -2.78
N TYR A 118 10.14 -12.12 -2.09
CA TYR A 118 9.67 -11.57 -0.83
C TYR A 118 9.00 -10.23 -1.12
N LEU A 119 7.69 -10.14 -0.87
CA LEU A 119 6.89 -8.95 -1.11
C LEU A 119 6.41 -8.39 0.22
N HIS A 120 6.58 -7.10 0.47
CA HIS A 120 6.08 -6.40 1.65
C HIS A 120 6.01 -4.90 1.35
N HIS A 121 5.17 -4.12 2.02
CA HIS A 121 5.17 -2.66 1.81
C HIS A 121 6.51 -2.02 2.20
N GLY A 122 7.02 -2.32 3.40
CA GLY A 122 8.40 -2.02 3.81
C GLY A 122 8.46 -1.30 5.14
N ASP A 123 7.40 -0.56 5.46
CA ASP A 123 7.23 0.17 6.69
C ASP A 123 7.51 -0.67 7.96
N GLY A 124 8.30 -0.12 8.88
CA GLY A 124 8.52 -0.74 10.19
C GLY A 124 9.38 -2.01 10.18
N LEU A 125 10.00 -2.37 9.06
CA LEU A 125 11.07 -3.38 8.98
C LEU A 125 12.43 -2.82 9.46
N GLY A 126 13.47 -3.65 9.38
CA GLY A 126 14.87 -3.26 9.62
C GLY A 126 15.20 -2.69 11.01
N PRO A 127 16.40 -2.14 11.19
CA PRO A 127 16.78 -1.39 12.40
C PRO A 127 16.17 0.03 12.42
N GLY A 128 16.34 0.76 13.52
CA GLY A 128 15.92 2.17 13.62
C GLY A 128 14.41 2.40 13.85
N ASP A 129 13.99 3.66 13.74
CA ASP A 129 12.58 4.11 13.74
C ASP A 129 11.71 3.61 14.90
N ALA A 130 12.28 3.54 16.11
CA ALA A 130 11.60 3.07 17.31
C ALA A 130 10.27 3.82 17.58
N LYS A 131 10.24 5.15 17.32
CA LYS A 131 9.02 5.95 17.46
C LYS A 131 7.93 5.52 16.48
N TYR A 132 8.27 5.38 15.20
CA TYR A 132 7.33 4.93 14.18
C TYR A 132 6.84 3.51 14.48
N LYS A 133 7.74 2.57 14.79
CA LYS A 133 7.39 1.19 15.15
C LYS A 133 6.48 1.12 16.37
N PHE A 134 6.66 2.00 17.35
CA PHE A 134 5.76 2.11 18.49
C PHE A 134 4.38 2.65 18.10
N LEU A 135 4.31 3.72 17.30
CA LEU A 135 3.04 4.26 16.78
C LEU A 135 2.29 3.24 15.93
N ARG A 136 2.99 2.50 15.07
CA ARG A 136 2.42 1.41 14.26
C ARG A 136 1.77 0.34 15.14
N LYS A 137 2.38 -0.03 16.28
CA LYS A 137 1.76 -0.96 17.24
C LYS A 137 0.46 -0.41 17.83
N ILE A 138 0.40 0.90 18.09
CA ILE A 138 -0.83 1.56 18.56
C ILE A 138 -1.90 1.54 17.46
N PHE A 139 -1.56 1.92 16.22
CA PHE A 139 -2.54 1.97 15.14
C PHE A 139 -3.02 0.60 14.66
N ARG A 140 -2.20 -0.45 14.83
CA ARG A 140 -2.59 -1.85 14.60
C ARG A 140 -3.34 -2.49 15.76
N ASN A 141 -3.44 -1.82 16.92
CA ASN A 141 -4.14 -2.37 18.07
C ASN A 141 -5.66 -2.39 17.81
N PRO A 142 -6.35 -3.55 17.90
CA PRO A 142 -7.78 -3.65 17.64
C PRO A 142 -8.64 -2.75 18.51
N PHE A 143 -8.25 -2.52 19.77
CA PHE A 143 -8.95 -1.60 20.66
C PHE A 143 -8.81 -0.15 20.21
N CYS A 144 -7.62 0.26 19.75
CA CYS A 144 -7.41 1.60 19.20
C CYS A 144 -8.20 1.81 17.89
N GLN A 145 -8.22 0.80 17.01
CA GLN A 145 -9.02 0.83 15.78
C GLN A 145 -10.51 0.90 16.08
N TRP A 146 -10.97 0.09 17.03
CA TRP A 146 -12.35 0.13 17.50
C TRP A 146 -12.69 1.51 18.08
N ALA A 147 -11.85 2.06 18.96
CA ALA A 147 -12.06 3.39 19.54
C ALA A 147 -12.09 4.49 18.47
N PHE A 148 -11.23 4.41 17.44
CA PHE A 148 -11.24 5.33 16.32
C PHE A 148 -12.51 5.17 15.46
N SER A 149 -12.98 3.93 15.25
CA SER A 149 -14.20 3.65 14.49
C SER A 149 -15.48 4.24 15.11
N MET A 150 -15.45 4.55 16.41
CA MET A 150 -16.56 5.20 17.12
C MET A 150 -16.65 6.69 16.80
N LEU A 151 -15.60 7.30 16.24
CA LEU A 151 -15.64 8.69 15.81
C LEU A 151 -16.53 8.81 14.57
N PRO A 152 -17.40 9.84 14.49
CA PRO A 152 -18.11 10.14 13.25
C PRO A 152 -17.13 10.27 12.08
N PRO A 153 -17.41 9.67 10.89
CA PRO A 153 -16.45 9.63 9.79
C PRO A 153 -15.85 10.98 9.41
N ARG A 154 -16.65 12.06 9.48
CA ARG A 154 -16.18 13.43 9.25
C ARG A 154 -15.04 13.84 10.18
N ILE A 155 -15.11 13.45 11.45
CA ILE A 155 -14.12 13.80 12.48
C ILE A 155 -12.88 12.92 12.32
N GLY A 156 -13.07 11.60 12.20
CA GLY A 156 -11.97 10.65 12.01
C GLY A 156 -11.14 10.99 10.77
N LEU A 157 -11.82 11.23 9.62
CA LEU A 157 -11.15 11.64 8.39
C LEU A 157 -10.45 12.99 8.51
N PHE A 158 -11.00 13.95 9.26
CA PHE A 158 -10.33 15.24 9.47
C PHE A 158 -9.01 15.08 10.24
N ILE A 159 -9.02 14.33 11.34
CA ILE A 159 -7.83 14.06 12.15
C ILE A 159 -6.78 13.34 11.31
N ALA A 160 -7.20 12.28 10.63
CA ALA A 160 -6.32 11.44 9.85
C ALA A 160 -5.65 12.17 8.69
N ASN A 161 -6.40 12.97 7.92
CA ASN A 161 -5.82 13.77 6.83
C ASN A 161 -4.79 14.79 7.36
N GLY A 162 -5.03 15.36 8.55
CA GLY A 162 -4.08 16.25 9.21
C GLY A 162 -2.78 15.55 9.61
N TRP A 163 -2.89 14.34 10.19
CA TRP A 163 -1.72 13.53 10.55
C TRP A 163 -0.94 13.06 9.33
N SER A 164 -1.64 12.57 8.32
CA SER A 164 -1.09 12.13 7.04
C SER A 164 -0.26 13.25 6.39
N GLY A 165 -0.83 14.44 6.24
CA GLY A 165 -0.12 15.61 5.72
C GLY A 165 1.09 16.03 6.55
N SER A 166 0.99 16.00 7.88
CA SER A 166 2.10 16.35 8.78
C SER A 166 3.25 15.34 8.68
N SER A 167 2.93 14.05 8.58
CA SER A 167 3.90 12.96 8.40
C SER A 167 4.70 13.15 7.11
N ARG A 168 4.01 13.40 5.98
CA ARG A 168 4.67 13.66 4.69
C ARG A 168 5.58 14.87 4.71
N VAL A 169 5.16 15.96 5.34
CA VAL A 169 6.02 17.15 5.45
C VAL A 169 7.27 16.85 6.26
N ALA A 170 7.16 16.03 7.31
CA ALA A 170 8.31 15.61 8.12
C ALA A 170 9.25 14.65 7.37
N SER A 171 8.72 13.84 6.44
CA SER A 171 9.51 12.92 5.59
C SER A 171 10.05 13.56 4.31
N ASN A 172 9.74 14.82 4.02
CA ASN A 172 10.11 15.53 2.78
C ASN A 172 11.62 15.88 2.67
N LYS A 173 12.49 15.12 3.35
CA LYS A 173 13.93 15.18 3.15
C LYS A 173 14.25 14.49 1.84
N LYS A 174 15.25 15.02 1.13
CA LYS A 174 15.76 14.39 -0.08
C LYS A 174 16.26 12.99 0.26
N GLU A 175 15.67 11.98 -0.35
CA GLU A 175 16.14 10.60 -0.21
C GLU A 175 17.45 10.45 -1.00
N GLU A 176 18.52 10.12 -0.27
CA GLU A 176 19.82 9.82 -0.83
C GLU A 176 20.15 8.39 -0.45
N PHE A 177 20.49 7.55 -1.42
CA PHE A 177 20.87 6.17 -1.16
C PHE A 177 22.18 6.13 -0.35
N LEU A 178 22.11 5.66 0.89
CA LEU A 178 23.22 5.65 1.84
C LEU A 178 24.10 4.40 1.73
N GLY A 179 23.80 3.52 0.76
CA GLY A 179 24.45 2.23 0.58
C GLY A 179 23.79 1.11 1.37
N GLU A 180 23.97 -0.13 0.91
CA GLU A 180 23.26 -1.30 1.45
C GLU A 180 23.48 -1.57 2.94
N GLU A 181 24.59 -1.10 3.52
CA GLU A 181 24.90 -1.28 4.94
C GLU A 181 24.20 -0.24 5.84
N ASN A 182 23.67 0.83 5.24
CA ASN A 182 22.99 1.92 5.95
C ASN A 182 21.49 2.00 5.61
N GLU A 183 21.05 1.35 4.54
CA GLU A 183 19.64 1.24 4.18
C GLU A 183 18.95 0.15 5.01
N TRP A 184 18.03 0.56 5.87
CA TRP A 184 17.29 -0.30 6.79
C TRP A 184 16.57 -1.48 6.09
N LEU A 185 16.02 -1.29 4.89
CA LEU A 185 15.42 -2.37 4.09
C LEU A 185 16.46 -3.33 3.50
N ALA A 186 17.63 -2.82 3.10
CA ALA A 186 18.71 -3.67 2.61
C ALA A 186 19.30 -4.53 3.74
N ILE A 187 19.48 -3.94 4.93
CA ILE A 187 19.88 -4.67 6.15
C ILE A 187 18.84 -5.77 6.45
N TYR A 188 17.55 -5.42 6.45
CA TYR A 188 16.48 -6.39 6.67
C TYR A 188 16.50 -7.54 5.64
N ALA A 189 16.67 -7.22 4.35
CA ALA A 189 16.76 -8.24 3.30
C ALA A 189 17.95 -9.19 3.53
N LYS A 190 19.13 -8.67 3.92
CA LYS A 190 20.30 -9.48 4.30
C LYS A 190 20.01 -10.39 5.50
N GLU A 191 19.30 -9.89 6.51
CA GLU A 191 18.87 -10.71 7.66
C GLU A 191 17.90 -11.83 7.27
N GLN A 192 17.00 -11.59 6.30
CA GLN A 192 16.09 -12.63 5.79
C GLN A 192 16.84 -13.65 4.93
N LEU A 193 17.78 -13.21 4.09
CA LEU A 193 18.64 -14.08 3.28
C LEU A 193 19.49 -15.03 4.13
N ALA A 194 19.89 -14.62 5.33
CA ALA A 194 20.59 -15.49 6.28
C ALA A 194 19.71 -16.65 6.80
N LYS A 195 18.37 -16.52 6.76
CA LYS A 195 17.42 -17.53 7.21
C LYS A 195 16.91 -18.39 6.06
N GLN A 196 16.65 -17.79 4.92
CA GLN A 196 16.03 -18.43 3.77
C GLN A 196 16.43 -17.73 2.48
N HIS A 197 16.69 -18.50 1.42
CA HIS A 197 16.99 -17.95 0.10
C HIS A 197 15.76 -17.28 -0.53
N PHE A 198 15.99 -16.13 -1.16
CA PHE A 198 15.06 -15.39 -2.01
C PHE A 198 15.83 -14.83 -3.21
N ASP A 199 15.22 -14.82 -4.39
CA ASP A 199 15.82 -14.22 -5.59
C ASP A 199 15.58 -12.71 -5.64
N TYR A 200 14.42 -12.25 -5.15
CA TYR A 200 14.00 -10.86 -5.21
C TYR A 200 13.33 -10.43 -3.91
N PHE A 201 13.64 -9.20 -3.48
CA PHE A 201 12.88 -8.46 -2.49
C PHE A 201 12.24 -7.27 -3.20
N ILE A 202 10.93 -7.11 -3.02
CA ILE A 202 10.18 -5.97 -3.57
C ILE A 202 9.48 -5.30 -2.42
N PHE A 203 9.80 -4.02 -2.24
CA PHE A 203 9.17 -3.13 -1.29
C PHE A 203 8.42 -2.03 -2.03
N GLY A 204 7.42 -1.46 -1.35
CA GLY A 204 6.70 -0.25 -1.78
C GLY A 204 7.56 0.99 -1.67
#